data_AF-A0A379MSP6-F1
#
_entry.id   AF-A0A379MSP6-F1
#
_cell.length_a   1.000
_cell.length_b   1.000
_cell.length_c   1.000
_cell.angle_alpha   90.00
_cell.angle_beta   90.00
_cell.angle_gamma   90.00
#
_symmetry.space_group_name_H-M   'P 1'
#
loop_
_entity.id
_entity.type
_entity.pdbx_description
1 polymer ?
#
loop_
_entity_poly.entity_id
_entity_poly.type
_entity_poly.pdbx_seq_one_letter_code
_entity_poly.pdbx_strand_id
1 'polypeptide(L)'
;MTRKEERSGLHAVSEKRAGPVVGNDGSLHGRYRSRDGADSDCDERRIVGGDGVSSGNGNGNISACRSGVPDDGGSPGTEFGNGSGYETGHFRVAGNGRGPADGGSRIPADGGGSTLAAVGRGDSASGNDGRPKRCGDGKRGQTPVIGMNRPQEEWARRSLAAFAATVRPDVEWTPFHRAYYRLLDAFAEGRIRRMMVSVPPQHGKSFGASVLLPAYLLGRDPRIRIAVASYSFSLAGRFGQQVQRLMSEGSYRTVFPATLIKGTGPRVQQERTARRTAQEFDCVGFGGGLKAVGRTGSLTGDRVDVLVADDLYKDALEAHSPLVRERIWEWYHAVARTRLHDASRELLVGTRWHEDDLIGRLKRTERVVELSEWGQTEGVPTGTWVAVSFEALKTGPPTELDPREEGEALWPGRHSAGWLAQRRSADPTLFEALFQGNPVVREGLLYGDFGTYAALPAGLLRRANYTDTADTGEDRLCSICYAVAEDGLCYVTDVVYTSRPMEETEAAVAAMLERNGTTLAQVESNNGGRGFGRAVERRLREAGVRSCTLRLFHQRSNKEARILTHAATVVRQVRMPEDWRVRWPEFAADVCGFRRVFRANAHDDGPDALTGIVETELAPRGGRILAGGFSKR
;
A
#
# COMPACT_ATOMS: atom_id res chain seq x y z
N MET A 1 -46.74 30.41 -51.99
CA MET A 1 -45.42 29.76 -52.13
C MET A 1 -45.38 28.64 -51.11
N THR A 2 -45.99 27.49 -51.43
CA THR A 2 -45.30 26.24 -51.82
C THR A 2 -44.60 25.58 -50.62
N ARG A 3 -45.32 24.77 -49.82
CA ARG A 3 -45.63 23.32 -50.02
C ARG A 3 -44.39 22.43 -49.75
N LYS A 4 -44.42 21.28 -49.08
CA LYS A 4 -45.48 20.40 -48.49
C LYS A 4 -44.82 19.55 -47.35
N GLU A 5 -45.48 19.17 -46.26
CA GLU A 5 -46.08 17.82 -45.97
C GLU A 5 -45.08 16.64 -46.15
N GLU A 6 -44.96 15.61 -45.29
CA GLU A 6 -45.94 14.78 -44.53
C GLU A 6 -45.32 14.31 -43.17
N ARG A 7 -46.04 14.20 -42.01
CA ARG A 7 -47.03 13.18 -41.54
C ARG A 7 -46.47 11.74 -41.43
N SER A 8 -46.83 10.86 -40.46
CA SER A 8 -47.65 10.95 -39.23
C SER A 8 -47.69 9.58 -38.48
N GLY A 9 -48.09 9.54 -37.20
CA GLY A 9 -48.56 8.30 -36.51
C GLY A 9 -47.85 8.01 -35.17
N LEU A 10 -48.30 8.47 -33.99
CA LEU A 10 -49.50 8.12 -33.19
C LEU A 10 -49.59 6.64 -32.75
N HIS A 11 -49.42 6.41 -31.43
CA HIS A 11 -50.40 5.68 -30.63
C HIS A 11 -50.34 6.14 -29.17
N ALA A 12 -51.52 6.39 -28.57
CA ALA A 12 -51.68 6.72 -27.15
C ALA A 12 -52.93 6.01 -26.62
N VAL A 13 -52.79 5.29 -25.50
CA VAL A 13 -53.87 4.76 -24.62
C VAL A 13 -53.24 4.71 -23.22
N SER A 14 -53.51 5.64 -22.31
CA SER A 14 -54.70 5.79 -21.47
C SER A 14 -54.75 4.85 -20.25
N GLU A 15 -54.49 5.47 -19.09
CA GLU A 15 -55.05 5.24 -17.75
C GLU A 15 -55.20 3.82 -17.16
N LYS A 16 -54.66 3.67 -15.94
CA LYS A 16 -55.50 3.26 -14.79
C LYS A 16 -54.97 3.82 -13.46
N ARG A 17 -55.83 4.57 -12.76
CA ARG A 17 -55.65 4.97 -11.35
C ARG A 17 -56.18 3.87 -10.43
N ALA A 18 -55.54 3.67 -9.28
CA ALA A 18 -56.17 3.20 -8.05
C ALA A 18 -55.46 3.84 -6.84
N GLY A 19 -56.22 4.30 -5.86
CA GLY A 19 -55.73 5.09 -4.72
C GLY A 19 -55.42 4.26 -3.46
N PRO A 20 -55.07 4.93 -2.34
CA PRO A 20 -54.61 4.29 -1.10
C PRO A 20 -55.75 3.87 -0.17
N VAL A 21 -55.46 2.98 0.79
CA VAL A 21 -56.32 2.63 1.93
C VAL A 21 -55.48 2.65 3.23
N VAL A 22 -56.11 3.03 4.33
CA VAL A 22 -55.49 3.34 5.65
C VAL A 22 -56.15 2.51 6.76
N GLY A 23 -55.37 2.04 7.74
CA GLY A 23 -55.83 1.52 9.04
C GLY A 23 -56.37 0.07 9.03
N ASN A 24 -56.42 -0.67 10.16
CA ASN A 24 -56.10 -0.28 11.54
C ASN A 24 -55.67 -1.50 12.42
N ASP A 25 -55.30 -1.23 13.67
CA ASP A 25 -54.78 -2.11 14.74
C ASP A 25 -55.35 -3.54 14.92
N GLY A 26 -54.51 -4.44 15.47
CA GLY A 26 -54.92 -5.76 16.02
C GLY A 26 -53.78 -6.46 16.79
N SER A 27 -53.97 -6.75 18.08
CA SER A 27 -52.92 -7.13 19.05
C SER A 27 -52.84 -8.64 19.39
N LEU A 28 -51.89 -9.00 20.29
CA LEU A 28 -51.73 -10.26 21.08
C LEU A 28 -50.78 -11.34 20.46
N HIS A 29 -49.62 -11.64 21.07
CA HIS A 29 -49.31 -12.41 22.31
C HIS A 29 -49.22 -13.95 22.11
N GLY A 30 -48.09 -14.56 22.56
CA GLY A 30 -47.90 -16.03 22.64
C GLY A 30 -46.48 -16.49 22.32
N ARG A 31 -45.52 -16.41 23.26
CA ARG A 31 -45.01 -17.57 24.03
C ARG A 31 -44.98 -18.91 23.25
N TYR A 32 -43.78 -19.45 23.05
CA TYR A 32 -43.58 -20.90 22.93
C TYR A 32 -42.48 -21.36 23.89
N ARG A 33 -42.81 -22.33 24.76
CA ARG A 33 -41.90 -23.03 25.66
C ARG A 33 -42.40 -24.47 25.76
N SER A 34 -41.53 -25.43 25.50
CA SER A 34 -41.52 -26.82 26.01
C SER A 34 -42.83 -27.62 26.06
N ARG A 35 -42.83 -28.81 25.43
CA ARG A 35 -42.88 -30.14 26.09
C ARG A 35 -42.80 -31.27 25.03
N ASP A 36 -41.91 -32.23 25.23
CA ASP A 36 -42.16 -33.64 25.63
C ASP A 36 -42.88 -34.40 24.48
N GLY A 37 -42.29 -35.42 23.82
CA GLY A 37 -41.87 -36.73 24.35
C GLY A 37 -42.90 -37.78 23.85
N ALA A 38 -42.62 -39.06 23.63
CA ALA A 38 -41.40 -39.88 23.60
C ALA A 38 -41.74 -41.16 22.78
N ASP A 39 -40.75 -41.97 22.39
CA ASP A 39 -40.96 -43.43 22.23
C ASP A 39 -39.63 -44.20 22.29
N SER A 40 -39.72 -45.49 22.63
CA SER A 40 -38.63 -46.33 23.14
C SER A 40 -38.07 -47.35 22.14
N ASP A 41 -36.82 -47.81 22.34
CA ASP A 41 -36.57 -49.18 22.86
C ASP A 41 -35.08 -49.52 23.09
N CYS A 42 -34.86 -50.41 24.07
CA CYS A 42 -33.81 -51.46 24.20
C CYS A 42 -32.30 -51.17 23.92
N ASP A 43 -31.33 -51.70 24.68
CA ASP A 43 -31.38 -52.50 25.91
C ASP A 43 -30.02 -52.52 26.67
N GLU A 44 -30.06 -53.06 27.90
CA GLU A 44 -28.98 -53.68 28.71
C GLU A 44 -27.60 -52.95 28.87
N ARG A 45 -27.24 -52.46 30.08
CA ARG A 45 -26.38 -53.11 31.13
C ARG A 45 -24.91 -53.36 30.69
N ARG A 46 -23.82 -53.25 31.46
CA ARG A 46 -23.45 -53.08 32.90
C ARG A 46 -21.88 -52.92 32.92
N ILE A 47 -21.11 -52.48 33.94
CA ILE A 47 -21.34 -52.05 35.34
C ILE A 47 -20.15 -51.13 35.82
N VAL A 48 -20.34 -50.46 36.97
CA VAL A 48 -19.40 -50.02 38.06
C VAL A 48 -17.92 -50.50 37.98
N GLY A 49 -16.87 -49.80 38.46
CA GLY A 49 -16.65 -48.57 39.26
C GLY A 49 -15.13 -48.45 39.55
N GLY A 50 -14.58 -47.63 40.45
CA GLY A 50 -15.11 -46.62 41.38
C GLY A 50 -13.94 -45.94 42.14
N ASP A 51 -14.25 -44.86 42.88
CA ASP A 51 -13.56 -44.26 44.04
C ASP A 51 -12.01 -44.30 44.21
N GLY A 52 -11.41 -43.14 44.52
CA GLY A 52 -10.51 -43.09 45.70
C GLY A 52 -9.33 -42.10 45.77
N VAL A 53 -9.55 -40.92 46.36
CA VAL A 53 -8.78 -40.38 47.53
C VAL A 53 -7.24 -40.13 47.43
N SER A 54 -6.89 -38.85 47.15
CA SER A 54 -6.03 -37.94 47.95
C SER A 54 -4.51 -38.13 48.20
N SER A 55 -3.86 -36.98 48.51
CA SER A 55 -2.49 -36.75 49.06
C SER A 55 -1.31 -36.97 48.10
N GLY A 56 -0.19 -36.23 48.18
CA GLY A 56 0.17 -35.05 49.00
C GLY A 56 1.71 -34.83 49.04
N ASN A 57 2.16 -33.57 48.99
CA ASN A 57 3.59 -33.13 49.01
C ASN A 57 4.46 -33.62 47.82
N GLY A 58 5.59 -33.00 47.44
CA GLY A 58 6.32 -31.84 47.97
C GLY A 58 7.83 -32.13 48.06
N ASN A 59 8.68 -31.24 47.51
CA ASN A 59 10.14 -31.41 47.23
C ASN A 59 10.45 -32.22 45.95
N GLY A 60 11.50 -31.95 45.17
CA GLY A 60 12.53 -30.89 45.24
C GLY A 60 13.53 -31.00 44.07
N ASN A 61 14.43 -30.00 43.93
CA ASN A 61 15.47 -29.85 42.89
C ASN A 61 16.24 -31.14 42.47
N ILE A 62 16.79 -31.17 41.23
CA ILE A 62 18.26 -31.15 40.95
C ILE A 62 18.56 -31.16 39.42
N SER A 63 19.77 -30.73 39.07
CA SER A 63 20.34 -30.46 37.75
C SER A 63 21.00 -31.65 37.03
N ALA A 64 21.00 -31.60 35.68
CA ALA A 64 22.11 -31.80 34.72
C ALA A 64 23.06 -33.03 34.74
N CYS A 65 23.71 -33.26 33.58
CA CYS A 65 24.78 -34.24 33.25
C CYS A 65 24.28 -35.68 32.93
N ARG A 66 24.90 -36.50 32.05
CA ARG A 66 26.01 -36.35 31.06
C ARG A 66 26.08 -37.58 30.10
N SER A 67 27.01 -37.55 29.13
CA SER A 67 27.59 -38.66 28.29
C SER A 67 27.03 -38.85 26.86
N GLY A 68 27.82 -39.16 25.81
CA GLY A 68 29.29 -39.01 25.64
C GLY A 68 29.96 -39.86 24.53
N VAL A 69 30.99 -39.29 23.85
CA VAL A 69 32.16 -39.96 23.17
C VAL A 69 31.91 -40.64 21.79
N PRO A 70 32.87 -40.74 20.82
CA PRO A 70 34.28 -40.24 20.71
C PRO A 70 34.63 -39.31 19.52
N ASP A 71 35.87 -38.80 19.54
CA ASP A 71 36.61 -38.04 18.51
C ASP A 71 37.25 -38.88 17.38
N ASP A 72 37.71 -38.23 16.30
CA ASP A 72 39.07 -38.47 15.74
C ASP A 72 39.59 -37.33 14.81
N GLY A 73 40.90 -37.01 14.87
CA GLY A 73 41.69 -36.54 13.70
C GLY A 73 41.99 -35.04 13.40
N GLY A 74 43.06 -34.48 14.00
CA GLY A 74 44.22 -33.90 13.25
C GLY A 74 44.23 -32.46 12.65
N SER A 75 44.99 -31.56 13.30
CA SER A 75 45.60 -30.29 12.79
C SER A 75 46.70 -30.52 11.71
N PRO A 76 47.38 -29.52 11.06
CA PRO A 76 47.51 -28.06 11.31
C PRO A 76 47.27 -27.18 10.04
N GLY A 77 47.41 -25.84 9.99
CA GLY A 77 47.77 -24.82 10.99
C GLY A 77 48.77 -23.81 10.40
N THR A 78 48.44 -22.52 10.40
CA THR A 78 49.40 -21.42 10.14
C THR A 78 48.93 -20.14 10.85
N GLU A 79 49.71 -19.70 11.82
CA GLU A 79 49.55 -18.38 12.45
C GLU A 79 50.14 -17.29 11.55
N PHE A 80 49.65 -16.05 11.67
CA PHE A 80 50.47 -14.87 11.98
C PHE A 80 49.56 -13.75 12.47
N GLY A 81 49.92 -13.12 13.59
CA GLY A 81 49.16 -12.04 14.21
C GLY A 81 49.93 -10.71 14.28
N ASN A 82 49.23 -9.68 14.75
CA ASN A 82 49.69 -8.31 15.01
C ASN A 82 50.02 -7.48 13.74
N GLY A 83 49.78 -6.17 13.68
CA GLY A 83 49.10 -5.29 14.65
C GLY A 83 49.54 -3.82 14.50
N SER A 84 48.63 -2.88 14.79
CA SER A 84 48.84 -1.40 14.86
C SER A 84 49.16 -0.66 13.54
N GLY A 85 48.81 0.64 13.50
CA GLY A 85 49.17 1.55 12.40
C GLY A 85 48.08 2.55 12.03
N TYR A 86 47.99 3.68 12.77
CA TYR A 86 47.29 4.87 12.29
C TYR A 86 48.23 5.63 11.33
N GLU A 87 47.79 6.03 10.15
CA GLU A 87 48.37 7.23 9.52
C GLU A 87 47.47 7.90 8.47
N THR A 88 47.63 9.23 8.37
CA THR A 88 46.85 10.15 7.55
C THR A 88 47.44 10.32 6.15
N GLY A 89 46.63 10.11 5.10
CA GLY A 89 47.04 10.33 3.71
C GLY A 89 46.46 11.62 3.10
N HIS A 90 47.17 12.75 3.24
CA HIS A 90 46.91 13.94 2.43
C HIS A 90 47.27 13.69 0.95
N PHE A 91 46.40 14.06 0.01
CA PHE A 91 46.80 14.25 -1.39
C PHE A 91 46.92 15.72 -1.76
N ARG A 92 48.04 16.07 -2.40
CA ARG A 92 48.44 17.45 -2.68
C ARG A 92 47.72 18.03 -3.89
N VAL A 93 47.34 19.29 -3.79
CA VAL A 93 47.05 20.17 -4.94
C VAL A 93 48.37 20.51 -5.64
N ALA A 94 48.39 20.38 -6.97
CA ALA A 94 49.43 20.96 -7.83
C ALA A 94 48.82 22.15 -8.59
N GLY A 95 49.54 23.26 -8.66
CA GLY A 95 49.10 24.48 -9.35
C GLY A 95 50.16 25.02 -10.33
N ASN A 96 49.84 26.19 -10.90
CA ASN A 96 50.53 26.95 -11.96
C ASN A 96 50.24 26.51 -13.40
N GLY A 97 49.81 27.40 -14.32
CA GLY A 97 49.34 28.77 -14.10
C GLY A 97 49.34 29.68 -15.35
N ARG A 98 49.07 30.97 -15.10
CA ARG A 98 49.17 32.17 -15.97
C ARG A 98 47.99 32.45 -16.93
N GLY A 99 47.48 33.69 -16.84
CA GLY A 99 46.53 34.31 -17.78
C GLY A 99 47.23 35.05 -18.93
N PRO A 100 46.55 36.03 -19.57
CA PRO A 100 46.53 37.38 -18.98
C PRO A 100 45.16 38.12 -19.05
N ALA A 101 45.20 39.44 -18.82
CA ALA A 101 44.13 40.45 -18.69
C ALA A 101 43.17 40.55 -19.92
N ASP A 102 42.08 41.33 -19.93
CA ASP A 102 41.86 42.64 -19.29
C ASP A 102 40.37 43.06 -19.25
N GLY A 103 40.05 44.18 -18.60
CA GLY A 103 38.78 44.92 -18.79
C GLY A 103 37.82 44.97 -17.60
N GLY A 104 37.81 46.10 -16.87
CA GLY A 104 36.79 46.41 -15.87
C GLY A 104 35.98 47.66 -16.22
N SER A 105 34.79 47.83 -15.61
CA SER A 105 34.13 49.13 -15.50
C SER A 105 33.42 49.25 -14.15
N ARG A 106 33.20 50.50 -13.69
CA ARG A 106 32.77 50.84 -12.33
C ARG A 106 31.34 51.38 -12.29
N ILE A 107 30.77 51.31 -11.09
CA ILE A 107 29.63 52.09 -10.60
C ILE A 107 29.80 53.59 -10.94
N PRO A 108 28.70 54.30 -11.20
CA PRO A 108 28.51 55.60 -10.55
C PRO A 108 27.18 55.67 -9.79
N ALA A 109 27.21 56.38 -8.66
CA ALA A 109 26.05 57.01 -8.08
C ALA A 109 26.27 58.51 -8.20
N ASP A 110 25.25 59.27 -8.59
CA ASP A 110 25.23 60.71 -8.36
C ASP A 110 23.79 61.23 -8.32
N GLY A 111 23.59 62.34 -7.61
CA GLY A 111 22.28 62.92 -7.35
C GLY A 111 21.91 64.09 -8.28
N GLY A 112 20.63 64.46 -8.27
CA GLY A 112 20.12 65.67 -8.90
C GLY A 112 18.73 65.99 -8.37
N GLY A 113 18.49 67.24 -7.97
CA GLY A 113 17.21 67.67 -7.38
C GLY A 113 16.62 68.89 -8.07
N SER A 114 15.33 69.11 -7.84
CA SER A 114 14.57 70.35 -8.12
C SER A 114 13.27 70.30 -7.30
N THR A 115 13.11 71.08 -6.23
CA THR A 115 12.63 72.48 -6.13
C THR A 115 11.18 72.71 -6.56
N LEU A 116 10.33 73.03 -5.56
CA LEU A 116 9.13 73.90 -5.51
C LEU A 116 8.32 73.50 -4.25
N ALA A 117 7.73 74.36 -3.41
CA ALA A 117 7.84 75.81 -3.18
C ALA A 117 7.47 76.10 -1.71
N ALA A 118 7.77 77.28 -1.16
CA ALA A 118 7.52 77.60 0.25
C ALA A 118 6.76 78.93 0.47
N VAL A 119 5.66 78.88 1.23
CA VAL A 119 4.96 79.98 1.94
C VAL A 119 4.19 79.32 3.11
N GLY A 120 4.06 79.85 4.34
CA GLY A 120 4.46 81.15 4.90
C GLY A 120 4.62 81.11 6.44
N ARG A 121 4.56 82.29 7.09
CA ARG A 121 4.97 82.55 8.49
C ARG A 121 3.79 82.84 9.45
N GLY A 122 4.09 82.87 10.76
CA GLY A 122 3.25 83.47 11.83
C GLY A 122 2.43 82.44 12.62
N ASP A 123 2.20 82.57 13.93
CA ASP A 123 2.60 83.60 14.90
C ASP A 123 2.75 83.03 16.32
N SER A 124 3.41 83.79 17.20
CA SER A 124 3.58 83.50 18.62
C SER A 124 2.56 84.25 19.50
N ALA A 125 1.94 83.57 20.48
CA ALA A 125 1.22 84.22 21.57
C ALA A 125 1.38 83.46 22.90
N SER A 126 1.60 84.21 23.98
CA SER A 126 1.84 83.73 25.35
C SER A 126 0.59 83.80 26.23
N GLY A 127 0.44 82.85 27.16
CA GLY A 127 -0.54 82.88 28.25
C GLY A 127 -0.02 82.11 29.47
N ASN A 128 -0.21 82.64 30.68
CA ASN A 128 0.54 82.27 31.89
C ASN A 128 -0.32 81.57 32.99
N ASP A 129 0.40 81.08 34.01
CA ASP A 129 -0.03 80.73 35.39
C ASP A 129 -0.61 79.35 35.70
N GLY A 130 -0.20 78.83 36.88
CA GLY A 130 -0.84 77.67 37.54
C GLY A 130 0.07 76.52 38.03
N ARG A 131 1.18 76.77 38.74
CA ARG A 131 1.90 75.67 39.45
C ARG A 131 1.11 75.16 40.67
N PRO A 132 1.09 73.84 40.87
CA PRO A 132 1.49 73.29 42.17
C PRO A 132 2.74 72.39 42.08
N LYS A 133 3.36 72.11 43.23
CA LYS A 133 4.68 71.46 43.33
C LYS A 133 4.59 69.92 43.41
N ARG A 134 5.41 69.25 42.60
CA ARG A 134 6.13 67.97 42.81
C ARG A 134 5.40 66.79 43.50
N CYS A 135 5.37 65.64 42.82
CA CYS A 135 5.80 64.36 43.40
C CYS A 135 6.22 63.34 42.32
N GLY A 136 7.35 62.65 42.53
CA GLY A 136 7.71 61.37 41.87
C GLY A 136 8.29 61.40 40.45
N ASP A 137 9.55 60.97 40.30
CA ASP A 137 10.14 60.62 38.99
C ASP A 137 9.48 59.35 38.41
N GLY A 138 8.50 59.54 37.52
CA GLY A 138 7.92 58.47 36.72
C GLY A 138 8.90 58.01 35.64
N LYS A 139 9.39 56.77 35.74
CA LYS A 139 10.27 56.15 34.74
C LYS A 139 9.62 56.25 33.34
N ARG A 140 10.35 56.81 32.38
CA ARG A 140 9.94 56.84 30.96
C ARG A 140 9.64 55.40 30.52
N GLY A 141 8.51 55.21 29.83
CA GLY A 141 8.07 53.89 29.40
C GLY A 141 9.15 53.20 28.58
N GLN A 142 9.66 52.08 29.09
CA GLN A 142 10.42 51.15 28.27
C GLN A 142 9.42 50.53 27.29
N THR A 143 9.52 50.89 26.00
CA THR A 143 8.93 50.09 24.93
C THR A 143 9.39 48.65 25.16
N PRO A 144 8.47 47.67 25.30
CA PRO A 144 8.88 46.31 25.59
C PRO A 144 9.71 45.80 24.42
N VAL A 145 11.00 45.56 24.67
CA VAL A 145 11.89 44.92 23.69
C VAL A 145 11.39 43.49 23.55
N ILE A 146 10.53 43.26 22.56
CA ILE A 146 10.14 41.93 22.12
C ILE A 146 11.43 41.26 21.66
N GLY A 147 11.92 40.27 22.43
CA GLY A 147 13.11 39.52 22.06
C GLY A 147 12.97 38.99 20.64
N MET A 148 14.02 39.13 19.83
CA MET A 148 13.95 39.08 18.35
C MET A 148 13.32 37.80 17.77
N ASN A 149 13.28 36.71 18.55
CA ASN A 149 12.73 35.41 18.13
C ASN A 149 11.27 35.17 18.57
N ARG A 150 10.70 35.95 19.51
CA ARG A 150 9.32 35.77 20.00
C ARG A 150 8.25 35.71 18.90
N PRO A 151 8.30 36.53 17.82
CA PRO A 151 7.33 36.45 16.73
C PRO A 151 7.42 35.13 15.96
N GLN A 152 8.63 34.57 15.80
CA GLN A 152 8.84 33.29 15.11
C GLN A 152 8.35 32.12 15.98
N GLU A 153 8.64 32.15 17.28
CA GLU A 153 8.14 31.18 18.26
C GLU A 153 6.61 31.16 18.31
N GLU A 154 5.96 32.32 18.31
CA GLU A 154 4.50 32.42 18.33
C GLU A 154 3.86 31.94 17.02
N TRP A 155 4.50 32.19 15.86
CA TRP A 155 4.06 31.59 14.59
C TRP A 155 4.24 30.06 14.64
N ALA A 156 5.37 29.55 15.12
CA ALA A 156 5.62 28.11 15.27
C ALA A 156 4.65 27.42 16.25
N ARG A 157 4.02 28.14 17.19
CA ARG A 157 2.92 27.60 18.03
C ARG A 157 1.58 27.51 17.28
N ARG A 158 1.38 28.32 16.23
CA ARG A 158 0.11 28.50 15.51
C ARG A 158 0.05 27.81 14.14
N SER A 159 1.18 27.52 13.51
CA SER A 159 1.25 26.77 12.25
C SER A 159 2.31 25.66 12.30
N LEU A 160 1.91 24.47 11.88
CA LEU A 160 2.76 23.30 11.68
C LEU A 160 3.85 23.55 10.64
N ALA A 161 3.56 24.34 9.59
CA ALA A 161 4.57 24.70 8.60
C ALA A 161 5.70 25.55 9.21
N ALA A 162 5.35 26.54 10.02
CA ALA A 162 6.32 27.37 10.76
C ALA A 162 7.04 26.56 11.87
N PHE A 163 6.32 25.67 12.56
CA PHE A 163 6.92 24.71 13.49
C PHE A 163 7.97 23.85 12.80
N ALA A 164 7.62 23.19 11.69
CA ALA A 164 8.51 22.32 10.93
C ALA A 164 9.78 23.06 10.49
N ALA A 165 9.64 24.27 9.92
CA ALA A 165 10.78 25.10 9.55
C ALA A 165 11.66 25.50 10.75
N THR A 166 11.08 25.66 11.94
CA THR A 166 11.80 26.01 13.18
C THR A 166 12.57 24.83 13.77
N VAL A 167 11.93 23.66 13.86
CA VAL A 167 12.57 22.48 14.48
C VAL A 167 13.46 21.71 13.52
N ARG A 168 13.20 21.81 12.22
CA ARG A 168 13.86 21.06 11.14
C ARG A 168 14.09 21.97 9.92
N PRO A 169 15.10 22.85 9.98
CA PRO A 169 15.42 23.80 8.92
C PRO A 169 15.96 23.14 7.63
N ASP A 170 16.24 21.84 7.67
CA ASP A 170 16.63 20.99 6.55
C ASP A 170 15.47 20.55 5.65
N VAL A 171 14.22 20.91 5.98
CA VAL A 171 13.04 20.61 5.16
C VAL A 171 13.02 21.46 3.88
N GLU A 172 12.95 20.80 2.72
CA GLU A 172 12.71 21.46 1.43
C GLU A 172 11.25 21.92 1.27
N TRP A 173 11.05 23.14 0.78
CA TRP A 173 9.72 23.79 0.69
C TRP A 173 9.25 24.02 -0.74
N THR A 174 8.99 22.93 -1.47
CA THR A 174 8.31 22.97 -2.78
C THR A 174 6.81 23.35 -2.64
N PRO A 175 6.10 23.70 -3.73
CA PRO A 175 4.65 23.97 -3.68
C PRO A 175 3.84 22.82 -3.06
N PHE A 176 4.16 21.57 -3.41
CA PHE A 176 3.60 20.37 -2.78
C PHE A 176 3.73 20.39 -1.25
N HIS A 177 4.92 20.67 -0.72
CA HIS A 177 5.13 20.71 0.73
C HIS A 177 4.26 21.81 1.37
N ARG A 178 4.16 22.99 0.75
CA ARG A 178 3.31 24.08 1.26
C ARG A 178 1.83 23.68 1.32
N ALA A 179 1.32 23.02 0.28
CA ALA A 179 -0.04 22.48 0.27
C ALA A 179 -0.23 21.38 1.33
N TYR A 180 0.68 20.41 1.39
CA TYR A 180 0.61 19.29 2.32
C TYR A 180 0.62 19.74 3.79
N TYR A 181 1.55 20.62 4.18
CA TYR A 181 1.58 21.16 5.54
C TYR A 181 0.38 22.06 5.87
N ARG A 182 -0.21 22.76 4.88
CA ARG A 182 -1.47 23.52 5.06
C ARG A 182 -2.67 22.61 5.34
N LEU A 183 -2.75 21.44 4.71
CA LEU A 183 -3.75 20.42 5.03
C LEU A 183 -3.58 19.86 6.45
N LEU A 184 -2.34 19.54 6.82
CA LEU A 184 -2.01 19.09 8.18
C LEU A 184 -2.32 20.17 9.23
N ASP A 185 -2.17 21.46 8.91
CA ASP A 185 -2.60 22.57 9.79
C ASP A 185 -4.13 22.62 9.96
N ALA A 186 -4.90 22.51 8.87
CA ALA A 186 -6.37 22.45 8.94
C ALA A 186 -6.88 21.24 9.75
N PHE A 187 -6.14 20.13 9.72
CA PHE A 187 -6.38 18.97 10.58
C PHE A 187 -5.97 19.20 12.04
N ALA A 188 -4.83 19.86 12.28
CA ALA A 188 -4.34 20.18 13.62
C ALA A 188 -5.23 21.18 14.37
N GLU A 189 -5.86 22.10 13.64
CA GLU A 189 -6.89 23.02 14.14
C GLU A 189 -8.26 22.35 14.33
N GLY A 190 -8.49 21.19 13.70
CA GLY A 190 -9.75 20.45 13.77
C GLY A 190 -10.85 21.00 12.84
N ARG A 191 -10.50 21.87 11.88
CA ARG A 191 -11.37 22.24 10.76
C ARG A 191 -11.67 21.02 9.89
N ILE A 192 -10.64 20.22 9.61
CA ILE A 192 -10.78 18.87 9.05
C ILE A 192 -10.65 17.87 10.21
N ARG A 193 -11.70 17.08 10.48
CA ARG A 193 -11.64 16.02 11.51
C ARG A 193 -11.28 14.64 10.96
N ARG A 194 -11.71 14.33 9.73
CA ARG A 194 -11.38 13.09 9.05
C ARG A 194 -10.70 13.42 7.72
N MET A 195 -9.49 12.95 7.51
CA MET A 195 -8.66 13.30 6.37
C MET A 195 -8.01 12.07 5.74
N MET A 196 -8.10 11.95 4.41
CA MET A 196 -7.37 10.95 3.62
C MET A 196 -6.36 11.66 2.72
N VAL A 197 -5.09 11.28 2.78
CA VAL A 197 -4.04 11.90 1.95
C VAL A 197 -3.21 10.82 1.26
N SER A 198 -3.40 10.70 -0.05
CA SER A 198 -2.57 9.87 -0.94
C SER A 198 -1.36 10.66 -1.40
N VAL A 199 -0.15 10.15 -1.14
CA VAL A 199 1.13 10.75 -1.57
C VAL A 199 2.11 9.66 -2.01
N PRO A 200 2.82 9.82 -3.16
CA PRO A 200 3.80 8.87 -3.65
C PRO A 200 4.94 8.52 -2.66
N PRO A 201 5.65 7.38 -2.87
CA PRO A 201 6.80 7.00 -2.07
C PRO A 201 7.86 8.09 -1.98
N GLN A 202 8.57 8.18 -0.86
CA GLN A 202 9.68 9.11 -0.62
C GLN A 202 9.38 10.62 -0.68
N HIS A 203 8.12 11.05 -0.81
CA HIS A 203 7.74 12.48 -0.80
C HIS A 203 7.40 13.02 0.59
N GLY A 204 8.18 12.66 1.62
CA GLY A 204 8.09 13.26 2.96
C GLY A 204 6.81 12.99 3.80
N LYS A 205 5.78 12.34 3.25
CA LYS A 205 4.45 12.18 3.89
C LYS A 205 4.49 11.75 5.36
N SER A 206 5.14 10.61 5.64
CA SER A 206 5.23 10.03 6.98
C SER A 206 5.98 10.93 7.97
N PHE A 207 6.90 11.76 7.50
CA PHE A 207 7.62 12.70 8.35
C PHE A 207 6.73 13.88 8.77
N GLY A 208 5.90 14.40 7.86
CA GLY A 208 4.87 15.40 8.20
C GLY A 208 3.80 14.83 9.13
N ALA A 209 3.13 13.75 8.72
CA ALA A 209 1.97 13.20 9.42
C ALA A 209 2.26 12.41 10.70
N SER A 210 3.35 11.63 10.76
CA SER A 210 3.62 10.69 11.85
C SER A 210 4.73 11.13 12.80
N VAL A 211 5.44 12.22 12.49
CA VAL A 211 6.51 12.77 13.34
C VAL A 211 6.27 14.23 13.72
N LEU A 212 6.16 15.13 12.74
CA LEU A 212 5.98 16.56 13.02
C LEU A 212 4.60 16.89 13.58
N LEU A 213 3.53 16.39 12.94
CA LEU A 213 2.15 16.63 13.38
C LEU A 213 1.89 16.14 14.82
N PRO A 214 2.27 14.92 15.25
CA PRO A 214 2.06 14.49 16.63
C PRO A 214 2.85 15.30 17.65
N ALA A 215 4.11 15.66 17.35
CA ALA A 215 4.92 16.51 18.22
C ALA A 215 4.30 17.91 18.38
N TYR A 216 3.87 18.53 17.28
CA TYR A 216 3.19 19.83 17.27
C TYR A 216 1.87 19.80 18.05
N LEU A 217 1.06 18.76 17.86
CA LEU A 217 -0.21 18.57 18.57
C LEU A 217 -0.01 18.44 20.09
N LEU A 218 0.96 17.62 20.54
CA LEU A 218 1.31 17.52 21.97
C LEU A 218 1.94 18.81 22.51
N GLY A 219 2.64 19.57 21.67
CA GLY A 219 3.14 20.91 22.00
C GLY A 219 2.02 21.92 22.28
N ARG A 220 0.95 21.87 21.47
CA ARG A 220 -0.24 22.71 21.63
C ARG A 220 -1.15 22.27 22.77
N ASP A 221 -1.36 20.97 22.94
CA ASP A 221 -2.10 20.41 24.08
C ASP A 221 -1.51 19.07 24.55
N PRO A 222 -0.72 19.05 25.64
CA PRO A 222 -0.11 17.84 26.17
C PRO A 222 -1.11 16.88 26.87
N ARG A 223 -2.42 17.18 26.86
CA ARG A 223 -3.48 16.34 27.48
C ARG A 223 -4.13 15.36 26.50
N ILE A 224 -3.89 15.49 25.19
CA ILE A 224 -4.46 14.63 24.16
C ILE A 224 -3.71 13.29 24.06
N ARG A 225 -4.43 12.23 23.72
CA ARG A 225 -3.88 10.90 23.42
C ARG A 225 -3.83 10.68 21.91
N ILE A 226 -2.61 10.53 21.38
CA ILE A 226 -2.37 10.28 19.94
C ILE A 226 -2.04 8.82 19.71
N ALA A 227 -2.72 8.17 18.78
CA ALA A 227 -2.38 6.85 18.27
C ALA A 227 -1.71 6.98 16.88
N VAL A 228 -0.53 6.39 16.70
CA VAL A 228 0.16 6.32 15.40
C VAL A 228 0.23 4.85 14.97
N ALA A 229 -0.44 4.51 13.87
CA ALA A 229 -0.54 3.17 13.33
C ALA A 229 0.21 3.03 12.00
N SER A 230 0.81 1.87 11.76
CA SER A 230 1.46 1.54 10.49
C SER A 230 1.44 0.03 10.19
N TYR A 231 1.83 -0.41 8.99
CA TYR A 231 1.76 -1.83 8.59
C TYR A 231 2.52 -2.78 9.53
N SER A 232 3.53 -2.28 10.27
CA SER A 232 4.29 -3.06 11.24
C SER A 232 4.53 -2.30 12.55
N PHE A 233 4.52 -3.04 13.65
CA PHE A 233 4.82 -2.53 14.99
C PHE A 233 6.22 -1.88 15.07
N SER A 234 7.20 -2.45 14.36
CA SER A 234 8.58 -1.92 14.29
C SER A 234 8.67 -0.59 13.53
N LEU A 235 7.86 -0.37 12.48
CA LEU A 235 7.81 0.94 11.81
C LEU A 235 7.11 1.98 12.69
N ALA A 236 5.96 1.64 13.28
CA ALA A 236 5.26 2.53 14.20
C ALA A 236 6.15 2.95 15.39
N GLY A 237 6.90 2.01 15.99
CA GLY A 237 7.88 2.30 17.04
C GLY A 237 9.01 3.24 16.61
N ARG A 238 9.44 3.21 15.33
CA ARG A 238 10.41 4.19 14.81
C ARG A 238 9.82 5.60 14.76
N PHE A 239 8.56 5.76 14.38
CA PHE A 239 7.88 7.07 14.46
C PHE A 239 7.78 7.55 15.92
N GLY A 240 7.39 6.67 16.85
CA GLY A 240 7.36 6.97 18.29
C GLY A 240 8.72 7.44 18.85
N GLN A 241 9.82 6.80 18.44
CA GLN A 241 11.18 7.23 18.76
C GLN A 241 11.55 8.57 18.12
N GLN A 242 11.16 8.81 16.86
CA GLN A 242 11.44 10.07 16.15
C GLN A 242 10.71 11.26 16.79
N VAL A 243 9.43 11.09 17.18
CA VAL A 243 8.68 12.10 17.93
C VAL A 243 9.37 12.40 19.26
N GLN A 244 9.76 11.37 20.02
CA GLN A 244 10.46 11.58 21.30
C GLN A 244 11.82 12.27 21.13
N ARG A 245 12.56 11.95 20.07
CA ARG A 245 13.83 12.61 19.75
C ARG A 245 13.58 14.11 19.50
N LEU A 246 12.64 14.43 18.62
CA LEU A 246 12.25 15.80 18.31
C LEU A 246 11.82 16.58 19.57
N MET A 247 10.95 16.00 20.40
CA MET A 247 10.52 16.59 21.67
C MET A 247 11.65 16.71 22.71
N SER A 248 12.74 15.97 22.56
CA SER A 248 13.93 16.09 23.43
C SER A 248 14.86 17.24 23.00
N GLU A 249 14.79 17.70 21.76
CA GLU A 249 15.69 18.69 21.17
C GLU A 249 15.39 20.12 21.66
N GLY A 250 16.41 20.99 21.65
CA GLY A 250 16.28 22.36 22.17
C GLY A 250 15.32 23.23 21.36
N SER A 251 15.30 23.07 20.03
CA SER A 251 14.41 23.80 19.12
C SER A 251 12.93 23.58 19.45
N TYR A 252 12.54 22.34 19.77
CA TYR A 252 11.19 22.02 20.22
C TYR A 252 10.84 22.74 21.53
N ARG A 253 11.75 22.73 22.51
CA ARG A 253 11.53 23.36 23.83
C ARG A 253 11.39 24.88 23.74
N THR A 254 12.05 25.53 22.79
CA THR A 254 11.87 26.97 22.53
C THR A 254 10.42 27.26 22.10
N VAL A 255 9.84 26.42 21.23
CA VAL A 255 8.45 26.56 20.77
C VAL A 255 7.44 26.08 21.82
N PHE A 256 7.72 24.99 22.56
CA PHE A 256 6.79 24.37 23.51
C PHE A 256 7.45 24.06 24.86
N PRO A 257 7.84 25.07 25.66
CA PRO A 257 8.61 24.89 26.90
C PRO A 257 7.84 24.17 28.03
N ALA A 258 6.51 24.12 27.95
CA ALA A 258 5.65 23.47 28.93
C ALA A 258 5.40 21.97 28.63
N THR A 259 5.62 21.52 27.39
CA THR A 259 5.41 20.12 27.00
C THR A 259 6.71 19.35 27.12
N LEU A 260 6.79 18.48 28.13
CA LEU A 260 7.98 17.70 28.46
C LEU A 260 7.67 16.20 28.43
N ILE A 261 8.67 15.40 28.07
CA ILE A 261 8.65 13.93 28.21
C ILE A 261 9.72 13.48 29.21
N LYS A 262 9.53 12.31 29.83
CA LYS A 262 10.38 11.81 30.92
C LYS A 262 11.88 11.90 30.62
N GLY A 263 12.63 12.59 31.47
CA GLY A 263 14.08 12.78 31.33
C GLY A 263 14.48 13.92 30.40
N THR A 264 13.57 14.81 30.01
CA THR A 264 13.90 16.02 29.23
C THR A 264 13.88 17.30 30.07
N GLY A 265 13.10 17.34 31.16
CA GLY A 265 12.96 18.51 32.03
C GLY A 265 13.63 18.37 33.40
N PRO A 266 13.27 19.25 34.36
CA PRO A 266 13.64 19.09 35.76
C PRO A 266 13.03 17.80 36.34
N ARG A 267 13.75 17.15 37.26
CA ARG A 267 13.25 15.96 37.97
C ARG A 267 12.09 16.32 38.88
N VAL A 268 10.86 16.08 38.43
CA VAL A 268 9.62 16.26 39.20
C VAL A 268 8.98 14.92 39.54
N GLN A 269 8.17 14.86 40.60
CA GLN A 269 7.57 13.60 41.08
C GLN A 269 6.73 12.91 39.99
N GLN A 270 6.08 13.67 39.12
CA GLN A 270 5.29 13.18 37.98
C GLN A 270 6.12 12.44 36.92
N GLU A 271 7.45 12.63 36.84
CA GLU A 271 8.30 11.85 35.93
C GLU A 271 8.43 10.39 36.35
N ARG A 272 8.26 10.08 37.64
CA ARG A 272 8.47 8.72 38.17
C ARG A 272 7.46 7.75 37.59
N THR A 273 6.19 8.16 37.48
CA THR A 273 5.08 7.37 36.95
C THR A 273 4.92 7.45 35.44
N ALA A 274 5.46 8.49 34.77
CA ALA A 274 5.37 8.64 33.32
C ALA A 274 6.02 7.46 32.57
N ARG A 275 5.37 6.99 31.50
CA ARG A 275 5.90 5.97 30.58
C ARG A 275 6.82 6.63 29.56
N ARG A 276 7.87 5.91 29.14
CA ARG A 276 8.72 6.25 28.00
C ARG A 276 9.42 5.00 27.46
N THR A 277 8.81 4.36 26.47
CA THR A 277 9.35 3.23 25.70
C THR A 277 9.52 3.66 24.24
N ALA A 278 9.96 2.76 23.34
CA ALA A 278 10.01 3.08 21.92
C ALA A 278 8.60 3.29 21.31
N GLN A 279 7.58 2.65 21.88
CA GLN A 279 6.22 2.60 21.34
C GLN A 279 5.20 3.41 22.15
N GLU A 280 5.50 3.82 23.37
CA GLU A 280 4.54 4.58 24.19
C GLU A 280 5.26 5.58 25.10
N PHE A 281 4.78 6.82 25.15
CA PHE A 281 5.26 7.82 26.12
C PHE A 281 4.13 8.76 26.57
N ASP A 282 4.23 9.22 27.82
CA ASP A 282 3.34 10.23 28.38
C ASP A 282 3.99 11.62 28.37
N CYS A 283 3.17 12.67 28.29
CA CYS A 283 3.60 14.03 28.60
C CYS A 283 3.65 14.23 30.13
N VAL A 284 4.81 14.63 30.66
CA VAL A 284 5.06 14.74 32.10
C VAL A 284 4.13 15.77 32.73
N GLY A 285 3.36 15.34 33.73
CA GLY A 285 2.40 16.20 34.43
C GLY A 285 1.04 16.33 33.74
N PHE A 286 0.82 15.66 32.60
CA PHE A 286 -0.42 15.71 31.84
C PHE A 286 -1.01 14.32 31.59
N GLY A 287 -2.30 14.28 31.23
CA GLY A 287 -3.02 13.04 30.91
C GLY A 287 -2.82 12.52 29.49
N GLY A 288 -2.04 13.22 28.64
CA GLY A 288 -1.82 12.90 27.23
C GLY A 288 -0.48 12.23 26.93
N GLY A 289 -0.26 11.93 25.65
CA GLY A 289 0.89 11.18 25.18
C GLY A 289 0.67 10.54 23.81
N LEU A 290 1.62 9.71 23.39
CA LEU A 290 1.57 9.01 22.11
C LEU A 290 1.73 7.50 22.30
N LYS A 291 0.93 6.73 21.56
CA LYS A 291 1.01 5.27 21.47
C LYS A 291 1.16 4.84 20.01
N ALA A 292 2.21 4.09 19.72
CA ALA A 292 2.53 3.57 18.40
C ALA A 292 2.12 2.09 18.30
N VAL A 293 1.38 1.73 17.24
CA VAL A 293 0.80 0.40 17.06
C VAL A 293 1.03 -0.13 15.64
N GLY A 294 1.13 -1.46 15.50
CA GLY A 294 0.99 -2.09 14.19
C GLY A 294 -0.49 -2.20 13.80
N ARG A 295 -0.78 -2.45 12.52
CA ARG A 295 -2.13 -2.77 11.97
C ARG A 295 -2.85 -4.00 12.55
N THR A 296 -2.22 -4.72 13.47
CA THR A 296 -2.80 -5.82 14.27
C THR A 296 -2.55 -5.62 15.77
N GLY A 297 -2.00 -4.46 16.15
CA GLY A 297 -1.67 -4.12 17.53
C GLY A 297 -2.91 -3.78 18.34
N SER A 298 -2.87 -4.13 19.62
CA SER A 298 -3.94 -3.83 20.56
C SER A 298 -3.99 -2.35 20.91
N LEU A 299 -5.18 -1.78 20.79
CA LEU A 299 -5.53 -0.44 21.25
C LEU A 299 -6.48 -0.61 22.45
N THR A 300 -5.92 -0.94 23.61
CA THR A 300 -6.65 -1.24 24.85
C THR A 300 -6.54 -0.11 25.87
N GLY A 301 -7.59 0.05 26.69
CA GLY A 301 -7.60 0.89 27.89
C GLY A 301 -7.86 2.39 27.65
N ASP A 302 -7.14 3.00 26.71
CA ASP A 302 -7.10 4.46 26.57
C ASP A 302 -7.98 5.00 25.42
N ARG A 303 -8.58 6.18 25.62
CA ARG A 303 -9.23 6.96 24.55
C ARG A 303 -8.20 7.45 23.52
N VAL A 304 -8.62 7.69 22.29
CA VAL A 304 -7.78 8.28 21.25
C VAL A 304 -8.40 9.58 20.77
N ASP A 305 -7.75 10.70 21.10
CA ASP A 305 -8.14 12.04 20.65
C ASP A 305 -7.70 12.28 19.18
N VAL A 306 -6.60 11.65 18.74
CA VAL A 306 -6.10 11.74 17.35
C VAL A 306 -5.52 10.39 16.89
N LEU A 307 -6.04 9.83 15.81
CA LEU A 307 -5.50 8.66 15.11
C LEU A 307 -4.78 9.10 13.83
N VAL A 308 -3.52 8.70 13.67
CA VAL A 308 -2.77 8.78 12.42
C VAL A 308 -2.49 7.35 11.96
N ALA A 309 -2.94 6.96 10.77
CA ALA A 309 -2.65 5.67 10.16
C ALA A 309 -1.82 5.89 8.89
N ASP A 310 -0.55 5.46 8.91
CA ASP A 310 0.48 5.78 7.92
C ASP A 310 1.02 4.51 7.26
N ASP A 311 0.75 4.34 5.97
CA ASP A 311 1.05 3.14 5.16
C ASP A 311 0.66 1.84 5.91
N LEU A 312 -0.63 1.50 5.95
CA LEU A 312 -1.12 0.23 6.54
C LEU A 312 -0.81 -1.02 5.70
N TYR A 313 -0.34 -0.84 4.47
CA TYR A 313 0.11 -1.89 3.56
C TYR A 313 1.63 -1.76 3.36
N LYS A 314 2.37 -2.86 3.47
CA LYS A 314 3.83 -2.86 3.31
C LYS A 314 4.26 -2.71 1.85
N ASP A 315 3.53 -3.37 0.95
CA ASP A 315 3.84 -3.54 -0.46
C ASP A 315 2.61 -3.99 -1.26
N ALA A 316 2.77 -4.07 -2.58
CA ALA A 316 1.72 -4.52 -3.50
C ALA A 316 1.20 -5.94 -3.19
N LEU A 317 2.06 -6.87 -2.75
CA LEU A 317 1.65 -8.25 -2.48
C LEU A 317 0.64 -8.29 -1.33
N GLU A 318 0.91 -7.56 -0.25
CA GLU A 318 -0.02 -7.40 0.85
C GLU A 318 -1.30 -6.66 0.45
N ALA A 319 -1.20 -5.58 -0.33
CA ALA A 319 -2.38 -4.83 -0.76
C ALA A 319 -3.30 -5.63 -1.70
N HIS A 320 -2.74 -6.46 -2.57
CA HIS A 320 -3.51 -7.35 -3.45
C HIS A 320 -4.12 -8.55 -2.71
N SER A 321 -3.61 -8.93 -1.53
CA SER A 321 -4.17 -10.04 -0.73
C SER A 321 -5.51 -9.64 -0.08
N PRO A 322 -6.65 -10.28 -0.43
CA PRO A 322 -7.94 -9.97 0.18
C PRO A 322 -7.93 -10.19 1.70
N LEU A 323 -7.28 -11.27 2.15
CA LEU A 323 -7.13 -11.60 3.57
C LEU A 323 -6.43 -10.48 4.37
N VAL A 324 -5.43 -9.82 3.79
CA VAL A 324 -4.75 -8.70 4.44
C VAL A 324 -5.63 -7.44 4.43
N ARG A 325 -6.39 -7.20 3.35
CA ARG A 325 -7.36 -6.09 3.29
C ARG A 325 -8.47 -6.26 4.33
N GLU A 326 -9.06 -7.46 4.47
CA GLU A 326 -10.05 -7.74 5.51
C GLU A 326 -9.47 -7.54 6.91
N ARG A 327 -8.28 -8.08 7.22
CA ARG A 327 -7.66 -7.90 8.54
C ARG A 327 -7.40 -6.43 8.89
N ILE A 328 -7.02 -5.60 7.92
CA ILE A 328 -6.84 -4.16 8.11
C ILE A 328 -8.19 -3.47 8.32
N TRP A 329 -9.20 -3.85 7.57
CA TRP A 329 -10.57 -3.35 7.71
C TRP A 329 -11.18 -3.70 9.08
N GLU A 330 -11.09 -4.96 9.49
CA GLU A 330 -11.50 -5.47 10.81
C GLU A 330 -10.78 -4.74 11.94
N TRP A 331 -9.44 -4.63 11.87
CA TRP A 331 -8.68 -3.90 12.89
C TRP A 331 -9.08 -2.42 12.95
N TYR A 332 -9.20 -1.73 11.81
CA TYR A 332 -9.60 -0.33 11.80
C TYR A 332 -11.01 -0.15 12.37
N HIS A 333 -11.98 -0.94 11.91
CA HIS A 333 -13.39 -0.81 12.30
C HIS A 333 -13.66 -1.27 13.74
N ALA A 334 -13.14 -2.43 14.15
CA ALA A 334 -13.45 -3.03 15.45
C ALA A 334 -12.48 -2.63 16.58
N VAL A 335 -11.24 -2.25 16.26
CA VAL A 335 -10.20 -1.92 17.28
C VAL A 335 -9.85 -0.44 17.29
N ALA A 336 -9.57 0.19 16.14
CA ALA A 336 -9.14 1.58 16.10
C ALA A 336 -10.32 2.54 16.33
N ARG A 337 -11.40 2.42 15.55
CA ARG A 337 -12.57 3.31 15.66
C ARG A 337 -13.31 3.19 16.99
N THR A 338 -13.29 2.03 17.65
CA THR A 338 -13.92 1.81 18.97
C THR A 338 -13.16 2.46 20.13
N ARG A 339 -12.11 3.24 19.85
CA ARG A 339 -11.40 4.13 20.80
C ARG A 339 -11.55 5.61 20.49
N LEU A 340 -12.23 5.94 19.40
CA LEU A 340 -12.54 7.31 19.00
C LEU A 340 -13.88 7.75 19.61
N HIS A 341 -14.06 9.07 19.69
CA HIS A 341 -15.26 9.76 20.12
C HIS A 341 -15.58 10.91 19.16
N ASP A 342 -16.70 11.60 19.32
CA ASP A 342 -17.21 12.60 18.35
C ASP A 342 -16.27 13.78 18.07
N ALA A 343 -15.35 14.05 19.01
CA ALA A 343 -14.32 15.09 18.89
C ALA A 343 -12.94 14.55 18.43
N SER A 344 -12.79 13.24 18.26
CA SER A 344 -11.56 12.63 17.77
C SER A 344 -11.27 13.04 16.32
N ARG A 345 -10.00 12.95 15.95
CA ARG A 345 -9.53 13.25 14.60
C ARG A 345 -8.83 12.03 13.99
N GLU A 346 -9.03 11.80 12.70
CA GLU A 346 -8.56 10.63 11.96
C GLU A 346 -7.82 11.05 10.69
N LEU A 347 -6.53 10.74 10.60
CA LEU A 347 -5.70 10.96 9.41
C LEU A 347 -5.28 9.60 8.84
N LEU A 348 -5.77 9.27 7.65
CA LEU A 348 -5.25 8.18 6.84
C LEU A 348 -4.27 8.78 5.82
N VAL A 349 -2.99 8.44 5.93
CA VAL A 349 -1.95 8.88 5.00
C VAL A 349 -1.26 7.66 4.39
N GLY A 350 -0.97 7.69 3.10
CA GLY A 350 -0.34 6.55 2.49
C GLY A 350 -0.10 6.63 1.00
N THR A 351 0.53 5.59 0.50
CA THR A 351 0.54 5.23 -0.92
C THR A 351 -0.66 4.34 -1.22
N ARG A 352 -1.38 4.62 -2.31
CA ARG A 352 -2.44 3.72 -2.78
C ARG A 352 -1.82 2.53 -3.49
N TRP A 353 -2.45 1.37 -3.36
CA TRP A 353 -2.00 0.14 -4.00
C TRP A 353 -3.14 -0.67 -4.62
N HIS A 354 -4.38 -0.48 -4.13
CA HIS A 354 -5.54 -1.27 -4.57
C HIS A 354 -6.82 -0.43 -4.48
N GLU A 355 -7.77 -0.60 -5.40
CA GLU A 355 -9.07 0.09 -5.35
C GLU A 355 -9.88 -0.27 -4.09
N ASP A 356 -9.57 -1.41 -3.49
CA ASP A 356 -10.21 -1.98 -2.29
C ASP A 356 -9.34 -1.89 -1.03
N ASP A 357 -8.26 -1.10 -1.06
CA ASP A 357 -7.57 -0.70 0.17
C ASP A 357 -8.48 0.10 1.13
N LEU A 358 -8.04 0.30 2.38
CA LEU A 358 -8.85 0.98 3.41
C LEU A 358 -9.43 2.34 2.94
N ILE A 359 -8.62 3.14 2.23
CA ILE A 359 -9.04 4.42 1.65
C ILE A 359 -10.14 4.19 0.61
N GLY A 360 -9.94 3.24 -0.32
CA GLY A 360 -10.93 2.88 -1.33
C GLY A 360 -12.25 2.37 -0.76
N ARG A 361 -12.20 1.56 0.31
CA ARG A 361 -13.41 1.11 1.03
C ARG A 361 -14.18 2.27 1.66
N LEU A 362 -13.49 3.13 2.41
CA LEU A 362 -14.12 4.28 3.06
C LEU A 362 -14.68 5.29 2.05
N LYS A 363 -14.02 5.48 0.89
CA LYS A 363 -14.57 6.28 -0.22
C LYS A 363 -15.86 5.71 -0.82
N ARG A 364 -16.14 4.42 -0.67
CA ARG A 364 -17.41 3.80 -1.11
C ARG A 364 -18.49 3.77 -0.02
N THR A 365 -18.12 3.73 1.25
CA THR A 365 -19.08 3.50 2.37
C THR A 365 -19.35 4.72 3.23
N GLU A 366 -18.48 5.74 3.24
CA GLU A 366 -18.66 6.97 4.00
C GLU A 366 -18.73 8.21 3.11
N ARG A 367 -19.19 9.33 3.67
CA ARG A 367 -19.26 10.61 2.95
C ARG A 367 -17.84 11.18 2.80
N VAL A 368 -17.43 11.41 1.55
CA VAL A 368 -16.13 11.99 1.20
C VAL A 368 -16.32 13.21 0.32
N VAL A 369 -15.50 14.24 0.56
CA VAL A 369 -15.29 15.40 -0.31
C VAL A 369 -13.87 15.32 -0.85
N GLU A 370 -13.71 15.16 -2.16
CA GLU A 370 -12.40 15.33 -2.81
C GLU A 370 -12.08 16.84 -2.86
N LEU A 371 -10.89 17.21 -2.42
CA LEU A 371 -10.49 18.60 -2.27
C LEU A 371 -9.84 19.13 -3.56
N SER A 372 -10.44 20.15 -4.15
CA SER A 372 -9.96 20.89 -5.34
C SER A 372 -9.64 22.36 -5.03
N GLU A 373 -10.23 22.91 -3.96
CA GLU A 373 -10.14 24.32 -3.56
C GLU A 373 -9.99 24.43 -2.03
N TRP A 374 -9.31 25.46 -1.54
CA TRP A 374 -9.08 25.64 -0.10
C TRP A 374 -10.36 25.98 0.68
N GLY A 375 -11.36 26.60 0.03
CA GLY A 375 -12.64 26.94 0.64
C GLY A 375 -13.42 25.71 1.16
N GLN A 376 -13.25 24.56 0.51
CA GLN A 376 -13.84 23.28 0.92
C GLN A 376 -13.28 22.72 2.25
N THR A 377 -12.21 23.31 2.80
CA THR A 377 -11.69 22.96 4.14
C THR A 377 -12.41 23.67 5.28
N GLU A 378 -13.28 24.64 4.97
CA GLU A 378 -14.09 25.38 5.94
C GLU A 378 -15.49 24.77 6.07
N GLY A 379 -16.04 24.73 7.29
CA GLY A 379 -17.41 24.25 7.53
C GLY A 379 -17.67 22.77 7.24
N VAL A 380 -16.62 21.94 7.12
CA VAL A 380 -16.73 20.50 6.81
C VAL A 380 -17.72 19.80 7.77
N PRO A 381 -18.81 19.18 7.28
CA PRO A 381 -19.81 18.57 8.15
C PRO A 381 -19.25 17.39 8.95
N THR A 382 -19.60 17.30 10.24
CA THR A 382 -19.19 16.21 11.13
C THR A 382 -19.40 14.84 10.50
N GLY A 383 -18.39 13.98 10.57
CA GLY A 383 -18.39 12.63 9.97
C GLY A 383 -18.00 12.59 8.48
N THR A 384 -17.81 13.72 7.82
CA THR A 384 -17.32 13.79 6.42
C THR A 384 -15.80 13.68 6.38
N TRP A 385 -15.29 12.86 5.46
CA TRP A 385 -13.87 12.82 5.11
C TRP A 385 -13.53 13.89 4.08
N VAL A 386 -12.39 14.54 4.25
CA VAL A 386 -11.73 15.30 3.18
C VAL A 386 -10.64 14.43 2.58
N ALA A 387 -10.64 14.26 1.26
CA ALA A 387 -9.68 13.43 0.54
C ALA A 387 -8.83 14.25 -0.44
N VAL A 388 -7.53 13.94 -0.51
CA VAL A 388 -6.55 14.54 -1.42
C VAL A 388 -5.65 13.47 -1.99
N SER A 389 -5.34 13.53 -3.29
CA SER A 389 -4.25 12.77 -3.90
C SER A 389 -3.25 13.73 -4.53
N PHE A 390 -1.97 13.60 -4.14
CA PHE A 390 -0.88 14.32 -4.77
C PHE A 390 -0.22 13.41 -5.80
N GLU A 391 -0.30 13.78 -7.07
CA GLU A 391 0.24 12.98 -8.17
C GLU A 391 1.75 13.18 -8.35
N ALA A 392 2.52 12.12 -8.52
CA ALA A 392 3.96 12.24 -8.77
C ALA A 392 4.25 13.00 -10.08
N LEU A 393 3.51 12.72 -11.15
CA LEU A 393 3.45 13.54 -12.37
C LEU A 393 2.08 14.20 -12.43
N LYS A 394 2.03 15.53 -12.57
CA LYS A 394 0.77 16.26 -12.67
C LYS A 394 -0.03 15.80 -13.90
N THR A 395 -1.30 15.47 -13.73
CA THR A 395 -2.26 15.31 -14.83
C THR A 395 -3.35 16.38 -14.78
N GLY A 396 -3.80 16.80 -15.96
CA GLY A 396 -4.79 17.86 -16.11
C GLY A 396 -4.32 19.24 -15.62
N PRO A 397 -5.22 20.23 -15.60
CA PRO A 397 -4.87 21.63 -15.38
C PRO A 397 -4.41 21.92 -13.94
N PRO A 398 -3.64 23.02 -13.73
CA PRO A 398 -3.29 23.53 -12.41
C PRO A 398 -4.52 23.75 -11.50
N THR A 399 -4.35 23.55 -10.20
CA THR A 399 -5.40 23.77 -9.17
C THR A 399 -4.85 24.57 -7.98
N GLU A 400 -5.72 25.00 -7.06
CA GLU A 400 -5.26 25.74 -5.86
C GLU A 400 -4.37 24.89 -4.92
N LEU A 401 -4.55 23.57 -4.93
CA LEU A 401 -3.75 22.63 -4.13
C LEU A 401 -2.46 22.22 -4.85
N ASP A 402 -2.50 22.18 -6.17
CA ASP A 402 -1.43 21.70 -7.02
C ASP A 402 -1.28 22.60 -8.27
N PRO A 403 -0.54 23.71 -8.15
CA PRO A 403 -0.43 24.74 -9.18
C PRO A 403 0.59 24.39 -10.28
N ARG A 404 1.03 23.12 -10.34
CA ARG A 404 1.94 22.61 -11.38
C ARG A 404 1.26 22.54 -12.73
N GLU A 405 2.05 22.67 -13.79
CA GLU A 405 1.63 22.37 -15.16
C GLU A 405 1.64 20.86 -15.44
N GLU A 406 0.90 20.43 -16.47
CA GLU A 406 0.80 19.02 -16.83
C GLU A 406 2.18 18.41 -17.17
N GLY A 407 2.45 17.22 -16.62
CA GLY A 407 3.74 16.52 -16.79
C GLY A 407 4.85 16.96 -15.82
N GLU A 408 4.67 18.00 -15.02
CA GLU A 408 5.66 18.38 -14.00
C GLU A 408 5.71 17.41 -12.82
N ALA A 409 6.90 17.19 -12.26
CA ALA A 409 7.11 16.30 -11.13
C ALA A 409 6.79 16.96 -9.77
N LEU A 410 6.26 16.19 -8.82
CA LEU A 410 5.79 16.68 -7.50
C LEU A 410 6.94 17.23 -6.63
N TRP A 411 8.12 16.62 -6.78
CA TRP A 411 9.36 17.05 -6.14
C TRP A 411 10.55 16.78 -7.07
N PRO A 412 10.82 17.68 -8.05
CA PRO A 412 11.81 17.42 -9.10
C PRO A 412 13.23 17.15 -8.59
N GLY A 413 13.63 17.78 -7.47
CA GLY A 413 14.92 17.55 -6.82
C GLY A 413 15.09 16.16 -6.19
N ARG A 414 13.98 15.43 -5.97
CA ARG A 414 13.98 14.06 -5.46
C ARG A 414 13.70 13.03 -6.55
N HIS A 415 12.70 13.30 -7.39
CA HIS A 415 12.27 12.46 -8.50
C HIS A 415 11.96 13.34 -9.71
N SER A 416 12.81 13.30 -10.73
CA SER A 416 12.63 14.09 -11.95
C SER A 416 11.51 13.55 -12.83
N ALA A 417 10.91 14.42 -13.66
CA ALA A 417 9.82 14.04 -14.55
C ALA A 417 10.21 12.90 -15.50
N GLY A 418 11.43 12.92 -16.07
CA GLY A 418 11.94 11.85 -16.92
C GLY A 418 12.13 10.51 -16.20
N TRP A 419 12.54 10.52 -14.92
CA TRP A 419 12.69 9.30 -14.10
C TRP A 419 11.32 8.69 -13.73
N LEU A 420 10.31 9.54 -13.54
CA LEU A 420 8.93 9.12 -13.32
C LEU A 420 8.31 8.58 -14.62
N ALA A 421 8.50 9.26 -15.75
CA ALA A 421 8.07 8.80 -17.07
C ALA A 421 8.67 7.42 -17.42
N GLN A 422 9.96 7.20 -17.16
CA GLN A 422 10.60 5.89 -17.35
C GLN A 422 9.92 4.79 -16.53
N ARG A 423 9.48 5.08 -15.30
CA ARG A 423 8.73 4.14 -14.46
C ARG A 423 7.33 3.87 -14.97
N ARG A 424 6.62 4.93 -15.42
CA ARG A 424 5.30 4.81 -16.04
C ARG A 424 5.35 3.94 -17.29
N SER A 425 6.41 4.04 -18.10
CA SER A 425 6.60 3.16 -19.26
C SER A 425 6.99 1.72 -18.89
N ALA A 426 7.66 1.49 -17.76
CA ALA A 426 8.09 0.16 -17.33
C ALA A 426 6.94 -0.68 -16.72
N ASP A 427 6.10 -0.06 -15.88
CA ASP A 427 4.86 -0.66 -15.38
C ASP A 427 3.80 0.44 -15.19
N PRO A 428 2.94 0.68 -16.19
CA PRO A 428 1.90 1.70 -16.12
C PRO A 428 0.92 1.45 -14.96
N THR A 429 0.55 0.19 -14.70
CA THR A 429 -0.48 -0.15 -13.70
C THR A 429 0.02 0.13 -12.30
N LEU A 430 1.26 -0.29 -12.01
CA LEU A 430 1.93 0.02 -10.75
C LEU A 430 2.17 1.52 -10.60
N PHE A 431 2.45 2.24 -11.70
CA PHE A 431 2.65 3.69 -11.67
C PHE A 431 1.36 4.44 -11.32
N GLU A 432 0.23 4.15 -11.97
CA GLU A 432 -1.05 4.79 -11.65
C GLU A 432 -1.43 4.56 -10.18
N ALA A 433 -1.28 3.33 -9.68
CA ALA A 433 -1.53 3.02 -8.27
C ALA A 433 -0.58 3.78 -7.31
N LEU A 434 0.73 3.53 -7.44
CA LEU A 434 1.74 3.91 -6.46
C LEU A 434 2.15 5.38 -6.55
N PHE A 435 2.18 5.94 -7.76
CA PHE A 435 2.71 7.27 -8.02
C PHE A 435 1.62 8.32 -8.30
N GLN A 436 0.49 7.95 -8.91
CA GLN A 436 -0.64 8.88 -9.11
C GLN A 436 -1.71 8.79 -8.00
N GLY A 437 -1.72 7.69 -7.23
CA GLY A 437 -2.76 7.45 -6.22
C GLY A 437 -4.08 6.94 -6.82
N ASN A 438 -4.05 6.50 -8.07
CA ASN A 438 -5.16 6.00 -8.86
C ASN A 438 -5.01 4.48 -9.10
N PRO A 439 -5.27 3.63 -8.09
CA PRO A 439 -5.17 2.19 -8.26
C PRO A 439 -6.32 1.66 -9.12
N VAL A 440 -6.08 1.55 -10.43
CA VAL A 440 -6.99 0.92 -11.37
C VAL A 440 -6.75 -0.59 -11.35
N VAL A 441 -7.75 -1.37 -10.95
CA VAL A 441 -7.76 -2.79 -11.27
C VAL A 441 -8.16 -2.93 -12.74
N ARG A 442 -7.36 -3.65 -13.55
CA ARG A 442 -7.81 -4.16 -14.85
C ARG A 442 -8.91 -5.20 -14.62
N GLU A 443 -10.16 -4.73 -14.50
CA GLU A 443 -11.41 -5.49 -14.39
C GLU A 443 -11.35 -6.86 -13.64
N GLY A 444 -10.67 -6.94 -12.50
CA GLY A 444 -10.56 -8.16 -11.68
C GLY A 444 -9.84 -9.38 -12.31
N LEU A 445 -9.59 -9.37 -13.61
CA LEU A 445 -9.12 -10.51 -14.42
C LEU A 445 -7.59 -10.62 -14.44
N LEU A 446 -7.11 -11.86 -14.44
CA LEU A 446 -5.68 -12.20 -14.40
C LEU A 446 -5.05 -12.26 -15.79
N TYR A 447 -5.82 -12.71 -16.79
CA TYR A 447 -5.40 -12.78 -18.19
C TYR A 447 -6.06 -11.66 -18.99
N GLY A 448 -5.24 -10.88 -19.72
CA GLY A 448 -5.72 -9.96 -20.75
C GLY A 448 -5.89 -10.67 -22.09
N ASP A 449 -5.97 -9.90 -23.18
CA ASP A 449 -6.06 -10.48 -24.51
C ASP A 449 -4.78 -11.22 -24.92
N PHE A 450 -4.95 -12.46 -25.35
CA PHE A 450 -3.91 -13.26 -25.98
C PHE A 450 -3.69 -12.79 -27.42
N GLY A 451 -2.43 -12.73 -27.86
CA GLY A 451 -2.13 -12.57 -29.28
C GLY A 451 -2.65 -13.76 -30.08
N THR A 452 -3.20 -13.52 -31.26
CA THR A 452 -3.80 -14.57 -32.11
C THR A 452 -2.96 -14.90 -33.35
N TYR A 453 -3.29 -16.01 -34.02
CA TYR A 453 -2.72 -16.38 -35.32
C TYR A 453 -3.76 -17.00 -36.26
N ALA A 454 -3.68 -16.65 -37.56
CA ALA A 454 -4.48 -17.28 -38.62
C ALA A 454 -3.85 -18.58 -39.16
N ALA A 455 -2.52 -18.61 -39.26
CA ALA A 455 -1.72 -19.77 -39.66
C ALA A 455 -0.48 -19.92 -38.78
N LEU A 456 -0.01 -21.15 -38.57
CA LEU A 456 1.23 -21.39 -37.82
C LEU A 456 2.44 -20.80 -38.57
N PRO A 457 3.43 -20.24 -37.86
CA PRO A 457 4.64 -19.73 -38.50
C PRO A 457 5.47 -20.85 -39.13
N ALA A 458 6.28 -20.48 -40.13
CA ALA A 458 7.39 -21.31 -40.57
C ALA A 458 8.47 -21.42 -39.46
N GLY A 459 9.29 -22.47 -39.48
CA GLY A 459 10.33 -22.66 -38.46
C GLY A 459 9.79 -23.18 -37.12
N LEU A 460 8.97 -24.25 -37.14
CA LEU A 460 8.54 -24.93 -35.93
C LEU A 460 9.68 -25.79 -35.35
N LEU A 461 10.15 -25.44 -34.15
CA LEU A 461 11.20 -26.15 -33.43
C LEU A 461 10.71 -27.47 -32.81
N ARG A 462 9.48 -27.49 -32.27
CA ARG A 462 8.84 -28.72 -31.76
C ARG A 462 7.32 -28.61 -31.65
N ARG A 463 6.66 -29.77 -31.54
CA ARG A 463 5.24 -29.95 -31.21
C ARG A 463 5.14 -30.69 -29.89
N ALA A 464 4.53 -30.06 -28.89
CA ALA A 464 4.51 -30.53 -27.52
C ALA A 464 3.10 -30.45 -26.90
N ASN A 465 2.94 -31.07 -25.74
CA ASN A 465 1.71 -31.05 -24.97
C ASN A 465 2.01 -30.92 -23.47
N TYR A 466 1.14 -30.21 -22.75
CA TYR A 466 1.05 -30.22 -21.29
C TYR A 466 -0.35 -30.69 -20.92
N THR A 467 -0.45 -31.59 -19.94
CA THR A 467 -1.72 -32.10 -19.40
C THR A 467 -1.73 -32.01 -17.89
N ASP A 468 -2.66 -31.22 -17.36
CA ASP A 468 -3.09 -31.23 -15.96
C ASP A 468 -4.27 -32.22 -15.83
N THR A 469 -4.13 -33.23 -14.97
CA THR A 469 -5.09 -34.34 -14.83
C THR A 469 -5.98 -34.15 -13.61
N ALA A 470 -7.31 -34.21 -13.80
CA ALA A 470 -8.28 -34.13 -12.71
C ALA A 470 -8.00 -35.20 -11.63
N ASP A 471 -7.90 -34.77 -10.37
CA ASP A 471 -7.68 -35.63 -9.19
C ASP A 471 -9.02 -36.08 -8.57
N THR A 472 -10.02 -35.19 -8.55
CA THR A 472 -11.33 -35.41 -7.90
C THR A 472 -12.49 -34.87 -8.75
N GLY A 473 -13.73 -35.28 -8.42
CA GLY A 473 -14.90 -35.11 -9.28
C GLY A 473 -15.42 -33.68 -9.53
N GLU A 474 -14.73 -32.65 -9.05
CA GLU A 474 -15.01 -31.23 -9.35
C GLU A 474 -13.96 -30.60 -10.28
N ASP A 475 -12.79 -31.25 -10.44
CA ASP A 475 -11.66 -30.76 -11.26
C ASP A 475 -11.88 -31.05 -12.75
N ARG A 476 -11.41 -30.18 -13.65
CA ARG A 476 -11.49 -30.40 -15.11
C ARG A 476 -10.14 -30.88 -15.64
N LEU A 477 -10.14 -31.94 -16.45
CA LEU A 477 -8.95 -32.29 -17.23
C LEU A 477 -8.63 -31.13 -18.17
N CYS A 478 -7.39 -30.65 -18.15
CA CYS A 478 -6.89 -29.70 -19.14
C CYS A 478 -5.66 -30.26 -19.87
N SER A 479 -5.81 -30.59 -21.14
CA SER A 479 -4.73 -31.02 -22.02
C SER A 479 -4.60 -30.06 -23.19
N ILE A 480 -3.41 -29.47 -23.37
CA ILE A 480 -3.14 -28.43 -24.37
C ILE A 480 -1.99 -28.89 -25.27
N CYS A 481 -2.25 -29.05 -26.56
CA CYS A 481 -1.22 -29.19 -27.59
C CYS A 481 -0.76 -27.82 -28.08
N TYR A 482 0.54 -27.66 -28.28
CA TYR A 482 1.15 -26.44 -28.77
C TYR A 482 2.39 -26.70 -29.62
N ALA A 483 2.73 -25.75 -30.50
CA ALA A 483 3.97 -25.73 -31.24
C ALA A 483 4.87 -24.58 -30.74
N VAL A 484 6.18 -24.81 -30.69
CA VAL A 484 7.17 -23.78 -30.37
C VAL A 484 7.88 -23.40 -31.66
N ALA A 485 7.95 -22.11 -31.97
CA ALA A 485 8.62 -21.60 -33.17
C ALA A 485 9.96 -20.93 -32.86
N GLU A 486 10.72 -20.57 -33.90
CA GLU A 486 12.03 -19.90 -33.80
C GLU A 486 12.00 -18.54 -33.08
N ASP A 487 10.84 -17.88 -33.01
CA ASP A 487 10.61 -16.65 -32.25
C ASP A 487 10.50 -16.85 -30.73
N GLY A 488 10.48 -18.11 -30.26
CA GLY A 488 10.34 -18.47 -28.85
C GLY A 488 8.91 -18.35 -28.31
N LEU A 489 7.90 -18.19 -29.17
CA LEU A 489 6.48 -18.18 -28.79
C LEU A 489 5.86 -19.58 -28.85
N CYS A 490 4.79 -19.77 -28.07
CA CYS A 490 4.06 -21.02 -27.95
C CYS A 490 2.68 -20.90 -28.60
N TYR A 491 2.48 -21.56 -29.73
CA TYR A 491 1.24 -21.52 -30.52
C TYR A 491 0.34 -22.69 -30.11
N VAL A 492 -0.76 -22.43 -29.41
CA VAL A 492 -1.74 -23.47 -29.01
C VAL A 492 -2.44 -23.99 -30.26
N THR A 493 -2.31 -25.28 -30.54
CA THR A 493 -2.89 -25.92 -31.73
C THR A 493 -4.19 -26.66 -31.42
N ASP A 494 -4.35 -27.18 -30.21
CA ASP A 494 -5.52 -27.97 -29.80
C ASP A 494 -5.68 -28.01 -28.29
N VAL A 495 -6.92 -28.16 -27.81
CA VAL A 495 -7.26 -28.19 -26.39
C VAL A 495 -8.36 -29.24 -26.15
N VAL A 496 -8.14 -30.12 -25.18
CA VAL A 496 -9.16 -30.94 -24.55
C VAL A 496 -9.38 -30.40 -23.14
N TYR A 497 -10.56 -29.84 -22.89
CA TYR A 497 -10.97 -29.30 -21.59
C TYR A 497 -12.35 -29.82 -21.22
N THR A 498 -12.46 -30.64 -20.16
CA THR A 498 -13.73 -31.31 -19.80
C THR A 498 -13.70 -31.96 -18.41
N SER A 499 -14.88 -32.16 -17.81
CA SER A 499 -15.10 -32.95 -16.57
C SER A 499 -15.59 -34.38 -16.82
N ARG A 500 -15.39 -34.92 -18.04
CA ARG A 500 -15.77 -36.30 -18.38
C ARG A 500 -14.88 -37.35 -17.71
N PRO A 501 -15.36 -38.61 -17.55
CA PRO A 501 -14.58 -39.71 -16.96
C PRO A 501 -13.24 -39.97 -17.65
N MET A 502 -12.34 -40.65 -16.93
CA MET A 502 -10.97 -40.92 -17.39
C MET A 502 -10.96 -41.78 -18.67
N GLU A 503 -11.86 -42.74 -18.80
CA GLU A 503 -11.90 -43.68 -19.93
C GLU A 503 -12.17 -42.98 -21.28
N GLU A 504 -13.06 -41.98 -21.28
CA GLU A 504 -13.37 -41.14 -22.44
C GLU A 504 -12.22 -40.17 -22.73
N THR A 505 -11.69 -39.54 -21.69
CA THR A 505 -10.70 -38.48 -21.84
C THR A 505 -9.31 -39.01 -22.21
N GLU A 506 -8.93 -40.21 -21.76
CA GLU A 506 -7.73 -40.92 -22.22
C GLU A 506 -7.76 -41.14 -23.75
N ALA A 507 -8.93 -41.48 -24.30
CA ALA A 507 -9.11 -41.65 -25.75
C ALA A 507 -9.06 -40.31 -26.48
N ALA A 508 -9.73 -39.27 -25.95
CA ALA A 508 -9.74 -37.93 -26.52
C ALA A 508 -8.34 -37.29 -26.58
N VAL A 509 -7.54 -37.45 -25.52
CA VAL A 509 -6.15 -36.96 -25.46
C VAL A 509 -5.23 -37.77 -26.37
N ALA A 510 -5.33 -39.10 -26.43
CA ALA A 510 -4.55 -39.91 -27.37
C ALA A 510 -4.79 -39.47 -28.83
N ALA A 511 -6.06 -39.32 -29.23
CA ALA A 511 -6.43 -38.81 -30.54
C ALA A 511 -5.97 -37.35 -30.77
N MET A 512 -5.84 -36.54 -29.71
CA MET A 512 -5.32 -35.17 -29.81
C MET A 512 -3.81 -35.15 -30.08
N LEU A 513 -3.05 -35.97 -29.37
CA LEU A 513 -1.60 -36.08 -29.54
C LEU A 513 -1.24 -36.59 -30.94
N GLU A 514 -2.00 -37.54 -31.46
CA GLU A 514 -1.88 -38.05 -32.83
C GLU A 514 -2.17 -36.97 -33.88
N ARG A 515 -3.38 -36.38 -33.88
CA ARG A 515 -3.80 -35.41 -34.92
C ARG A 515 -2.96 -34.13 -34.95
N ASN A 516 -2.30 -33.79 -33.84
CA ASN A 516 -1.40 -32.64 -33.76
C ASN A 516 0.06 -32.97 -34.13
N GLY A 517 0.41 -34.25 -34.31
CA GLY A 517 1.79 -34.68 -34.54
C GLY A 517 2.71 -34.38 -33.36
N THR A 518 2.21 -34.53 -32.13
CA THR A 518 2.96 -34.19 -30.90
C THR A 518 4.12 -35.16 -30.69
N THR A 519 5.31 -34.63 -30.42
CA THR A 519 6.53 -35.44 -30.19
C THR A 519 6.88 -35.59 -28.71
N LEU A 520 6.45 -34.66 -27.86
CA LEU A 520 6.62 -34.70 -26.42
C LEU A 520 5.33 -34.31 -25.69
N ALA A 521 4.75 -35.24 -24.94
CA ALA A 521 3.61 -34.97 -24.06
C ALA A 521 4.06 -35.06 -22.59
N GLN A 522 3.83 -33.98 -21.84
CA GLN A 522 4.05 -33.98 -20.39
C GLN A 522 2.70 -34.11 -19.70
N VAL A 523 2.60 -35.09 -18.81
CA VAL A 523 1.38 -35.39 -18.07
C VAL A 523 1.70 -35.30 -16.58
N GLU A 524 0.92 -34.49 -15.87
CA GLU A 524 1.02 -34.39 -14.42
C GLU A 524 0.71 -35.75 -13.76
N SER A 525 1.46 -36.09 -12.71
CA SER A 525 1.48 -37.42 -12.08
C SER A 525 0.89 -37.38 -10.67
N ASN A 526 -0.25 -36.71 -10.47
CA ASN A 526 -1.00 -36.69 -9.21
C ASN A 526 -1.72 -38.04 -8.90
N ASN A 527 -2.80 -38.02 -8.12
CA ASN A 527 -3.54 -39.21 -7.64
C ASN A 527 -4.48 -39.81 -8.71
N GLY A 528 -3.98 -39.93 -9.93
CA GLY A 528 -4.67 -40.53 -11.08
C GLY A 528 -3.82 -40.45 -12.34
N GLY A 529 -3.06 -39.35 -12.49
CA GLY A 529 -2.24 -39.04 -13.67
C GLY A 529 -1.25 -40.14 -14.11
N ARG A 530 -0.73 -40.97 -13.19
CA ARG A 530 0.10 -42.14 -13.57
C ARG A 530 -0.66 -43.23 -14.32
N GLY A 531 -1.92 -43.46 -13.96
CA GLY A 531 -2.81 -44.38 -14.67
C GLY A 531 -3.16 -43.81 -16.04
N PHE A 532 -3.66 -42.56 -16.03
CA PHE A 532 -4.02 -41.80 -17.22
C PHE A 532 -2.91 -41.79 -18.27
N GLY A 533 -1.69 -41.35 -17.90
CA GLY A 533 -0.56 -41.29 -18.84
C GLY A 533 -0.18 -42.64 -19.43
N ARG A 534 -0.19 -43.73 -18.64
CA ARG A 534 0.05 -45.09 -19.17
C ARG A 534 -1.04 -45.53 -20.15
N ALA A 535 -2.29 -45.16 -19.89
CA ALA A 535 -3.43 -45.55 -20.71
C ALA A 535 -3.54 -44.71 -22.00
N VAL A 536 -3.10 -43.45 -21.97
CA VAL A 536 -2.87 -42.61 -23.17
C VAL A 536 -1.71 -43.15 -23.99
N GLU A 537 -0.56 -43.49 -23.36
CA GLU A 537 0.58 -44.08 -24.07
C GLU A 537 0.18 -45.40 -24.74
N ARG A 538 -0.53 -46.30 -24.04
CA ARG A 538 -1.03 -47.56 -24.61
C ARG A 538 -1.85 -47.32 -25.87
N ARG A 539 -2.83 -46.41 -25.82
CA ARG A 539 -3.68 -46.06 -26.98
C ARG A 539 -2.87 -45.49 -28.15
N LEU A 540 -1.86 -44.66 -27.89
CA LEU A 540 -0.93 -44.18 -28.93
C LEU A 540 -0.14 -45.34 -29.56
N ARG A 541 0.33 -46.32 -28.78
CA ARG A 541 1.01 -47.51 -29.33
C ARG A 541 0.06 -48.38 -30.16
N GLU A 542 -1.19 -48.54 -29.72
CA GLU A 542 -2.26 -49.27 -30.43
C GLU A 542 -2.62 -48.60 -31.76
N ALA A 543 -2.67 -47.26 -31.81
CA ALA A 543 -2.81 -46.47 -33.04
C ALA A 543 -1.53 -46.47 -33.93
N GLY A 544 -0.43 -47.09 -33.49
CA GLY A 544 0.84 -47.14 -34.22
C GLY A 544 1.73 -45.90 -34.06
N VAL A 545 1.29 -44.89 -33.30
CA VAL A 545 2.05 -43.66 -33.03
C VAL A 545 3.24 -43.97 -32.13
N ARG A 546 4.45 -43.98 -32.72
CA ARG A 546 5.69 -44.23 -31.98
C ARG A 546 6.56 -42.99 -31.72
N SER A 547 6.28 -41.88 -32.40
CA SER A 547 7.03 -40.62 -32.34
C SER A 547 6.75 -39.77 -31.10
N CYS A 548 5.60 -39.96 -30.43
CA CYS A 548 5.27 -39.25 -29.19
C CYS A 548 5.93 -39.91 -27.98
N THR A 549 6.71 -39.13 -27.23
CA THR A 549 7.25 -39.52 -25.92
C THR A 549 6.36 -38.94 -24.82
N LEU A 550 5.82 -39.78 -23.93
CA LEU A 550 5.20 -39.30 -22.70
C LEU A 550 6.26 -39.12 -21.59
N ARG A 551 6.12 -38.06 -20.81
CA ARG A 551 6.87 -37.83 -19.57
C ARG A 551 5.91 -37.54 -18.43
N LEU A 552 5.98 -38.37 -17.40
CA LEU A 552 5.28 -38.16 -16.13
C LEU A 552 6.14 -37.28 -15.23
N PHE A 553 5.56 -36.23 -14.66
CA PHE A 553 6.23 -35.34 -13.71
C PHE A 553 5.29 -35.00 -12.54
N HIS A 554 5.86 -34.59 -11.41
CA HIS A 554 5.11 -34.16 -10.24
C HIS A 554 5.33 -32.66 -10.02
N GLN A 555 4.28 -31.83 -10.09
CA GLN A 555 4.38 -30.48 -9.56
C GLN A 555 4.43 -30.55 -8.02
N ARG A 556 5.28 -29.71 -7.43
CA ARG A 556 5.41 -29.59 -5.96
C ARG A 556 5.22 -28.16 -5.46
N SER A 557 5.16 -27.20 -6.38
CA SER A 557 4.97 -25.78 -6.09
C SER A 557 3.48 -25.46 -5.98
N ASN A 558 3.14 -24.41 -5.22
CA ASN A 558 1.77 -23.99 -4.98
C ASN A 558 1.10 -23.45 -6.28
N LYS A 559 -0.04 -24.04 -6.68
CA LYS A 559 -0.82 -23.72 -7.90
C LYS A 559 -1.13 -22.22 -8.03
N GLU A 560 -1.71 -21.61 -6.98
CA GLU A 560 -1.99 -20.16 -6.89
C GLU A 560 -0.74 -19.30 -7.12
N ALA A 561 0.37 -19.60 -6.45
CA ALA A 561 1.61 -18.83 -6.58
C ALA A 561 2.22 -18.92 -7.99
N ARG A 562 2.17 -20.08 -8.64
CA ARG A 562 2.64 -20.27 -10.03
C ARG A 562 1.83 -19.41 -10.99
N ILE A 563 0.51 -19.61 -11.00
CA ILE A 563 -0.43 -18.92 -11.89
C ILE A 563 -0.30 -17.40 -11.77
N LEU A 564 -0.29 -16.88 -10.54
CA LEU A 564 -0.15 -15.44 -10.28
C LEU A 564 1.22 -14.87 -10.70
N THR A 565 2.28 -15.68 -10.68
CA THR A 565 3.64 -15.27 -11.09
C THR A 565 3.79 -15.29 -12.61
N HIS A 566 3.23 -16.30 -13.28
CA HIS A 566 3.46 -16.54 -14.71
C HIS A 566 2.40 -15.93 -15.64
N ALA A 567 1.23 -15.51 -15.15
CA ALA A 567 0.13 -14.98 -15.97
C ALA A 567 0.54 -13.93 -17.02
N ALA A 568 1.34 -12.92 -16.66
CA ALA A 568 1.81 -11.91 -17.60
C ALA A 568 2.74 -12.48 -18.69
N THR A 569 3.50 -13.54 -18.35
CA THR A 569 4.36 -14.25 -19.30
C THR A 569 3.54 -15.15 -20.22
N VAL A 570 2.51 -15.82 -19.69
CA VAL A 570 1.52 -16.59 -20.46
C VAL A 570 0.88 -15.72 -21.53
N VAL A 571 0.30 -14.56 -21.18
CA VAL A 571 -0.31 -13.64 -22.16
C VAL A 571 0.72 -13.17 -23.21
N ARG A 572 1.96 -12.89 -22.78
CA ARG A 572 3.01 -12.42 -23.70
C ARG A 572 3.49 -13.50 -24.68
N GLN A 573 3.59 -14.76 -24.26
CA GLN A 573 4.26 -15.83 -25.02
C GLN A 573 3.33 -16.83 -25.69
N VAL A 574 2.12 -17.04 -25.16
CA VAL A 574 1.15 -17.94 -25.75
C VAL A 574 0.41 -17.23 -26.88
N ARG A 575 0.18 -17.94 -27.98
CA ARG A 575 -0.64 -17.50 -29.12
C ARG A 575 -1.79 -18.48 -29.33
N MET A 576 -2.99 -17.95 -29.48
CA MET A 576 -4.21 -18.73 -29.73
C MET A 576 -4.61 -18.64 -31.21
N PRO A 577 -5.30 -19.63 -31.80
CA PRO A 577 -5.91 -19.44 -33.11
C PRO A 577 -7.00 -18.35 -33.02
N GLU A 578 -7.23 -17.60 -34.10
CA GLU A 578 -8.15 -16.43 -34.08
C GLU A 578 -9.57 -16.75 -33.58
N ASP A 579 -10.06 -17.95 -33.85
CA ASP A 579 -11.38 -18.46 -33.49
C ASP A 579 -11.39 -19.32 -32.21
N TRP A 580 -10.33 -19.31 -31.40
CA TRP A 580 -10.19 -20.17 -30.21
C TRP A 580 -11.35 -20.08 -29.21
N ARG A 581 -11.93 -18.88 -29.03
CA ARG A 581 -13.09 -18.66 -28.15
C ARG A 581 -14.36 -19.38 -28.64
N VAL A 582 -14.43 -19.70 -29.92
CA VAL A 582 -15.52 -20.48 -30.55
C VAL A 582 -15.19 -21.97 -30.54
N ARG A 583 -13.92 -22.34 -30.74
CA ARG A 583 -13.46 -23.75 -30.69
C ARG A 583 -13.55 -24.36 -29.31
N TRP A 584 -13.18 -23.60 -28.27
CA TRP A 584 -13.06 -24.08 -26.89
C TRP A 584 -13.76 -23.11 -25.93
N PRO A 585 -15.11 -22.96 -26.01
CA PRO A 585 -15.83 -21.91 -25.29
C PRO A 585 -15.74 -22.04 -23.77
N GLU A 586 -15.74 -23.26 -23.23
CA GLU A 586 -15.61 -23.50 -21.78
C GLU A 586 -14.22 -23.11 -21.26
N PHE A 587 -13.17 -23.51 -21.98
CA PHE A 587 -11.77 -23.13 -21.68
C PHE A 587 -11.56 -21.61 -21.81
N ALA A 588 -12.14 -20.99 -22.84
CA ALA A 588 -12.07 -19.55 -23.03
C ALA A 588 -12.83 -18.78 -21.94
N ALA A 589 -13.99 -19.28 -21.48
CA ALA A 589 -14.73 -18.70 -20.37
C ALA A 589 -13.94 -18.76 -19.07
N ASP A 590 -13.32 -19.90 -18.74
CA ASP A 590 -12.57 -20.05 -17.50
C ASP A 590 -11.24 -19.27 -17.52
N VAL A 591 -10.50 -19.26 -18.64
CA VAL A 591 -9.23 -18.50 -18.75
C VAL A 591 -9.48 -16.99 -18.83
N CYS A 592 -10.38 -16.51 -19.70
CA CYS A 592 -10.68 -15.08 -19.79
C CYS A 592 -11.54 -14.57 -18.62
N GLY A 593 -12.24 -15.45 -17.91
CA GLY A 593 -12.98 -15.15 -16.69
C GLY A 593 -12.14 -15.25 -15.41
N PHE A 594 -10.90 -15.79 -15.49
CA PHE A 594 -10.07 -16.04 -14.32
C PHE A 594 -9.65 -14.76 -13.63
N ARG A 595 -9.94 -14.66 -12.33
CA ARG A 595 -9.67 -13.49 -11.49
C ARG A 595 -8.38 -13.64 -10.71
N ARG A 596 -7.74 -12.51 -10.40
CA ARG A 596 -6.54 -12.46 -9.53
C ARG A 596 -6.81 -12.94 -8.09
N VAL A 597 -8.07 -12.92 -7.65
CA VAL A 597 -8.49 -13.54 -6.38
C VAL A 597 -8.76 -15.01 -6.62
N PHE A 598 -7.77 -15.86 -6.33
CA PHE A 598 -7.79 -17.28 -6.70
C PHE A 598 -9.05 -18.03 -6.24
N ARG A 599 -9.47 -17.79 -4.99
CA ARG A 599 -10.68 -18.37 -4.38
C ARG A 599 -12.01 -17.88 -4.96
N ALA A 600 -12.00 -16.91 -5.89
CA ALA A 600 -13.19 -16.42 -6.56
C ALA A 600 -13.40 -17.06 -7.95
N ASN A 601 -12.54 -18.02 -8.32
CA ASN A 601 -12.61 -18.77 -9.57
C ASN A 601 -13.20 -20.15 -9.31
N ALA A 602 -14.04 -20.64 -10.23
CA ALA A 602 -14.64 -21.97 -10.14
C ALA A 602 -13.66 -23.08 -10.55
N HIS A 603 -12.81 -22.81 -11.55
CA HIS A 603 -11.83 -23.74 -12.10
C HIS A 603 -10.50 -23.01 -12.39
N ASP A 604 -9.38 -23.69 -12.19
CA ASP A 604 -8.02 -23.15 -12.34
C ASP A 604 -7.09 -24.00 -13.24
N ASP A 605 -7.57 -25.14 -13.74
CA ASP A 605 -6.79 -26.12 -14.50
C ASP A 605 -6.31 -25.57 -15.86
N GLY A 606 -7.14 -24.78 -16.54
CA GLY A 606 -6.74 -24.07 -17.77
C GLY A 606 -5.60 -23.06 -17.53
N PRO A 607 -5.76 -22.12 -16.59
CA PRO A 607 -4.70 -21.24 -16.09
C PRO A 607 -3.41 -21.96 -15.66
N ASP A 608 -3.52 -23.13 -15.00
CA ASP A 608 -2.35 -23.89 -14.55
C ASP A 608 -1.64 -24.62 -15.70
N ALA A 609 -2.39 -25.27 -16.59
CA ALA A 609 -1.83 -25.91 -17.77
C ALA A 609 -1.09 -24.90 -18.67
N LEU A 610 -1.66 -23.71 -18.89
CA LEU A 610 -1.00 -22.61 -19.59
C LEU A 610 0.28 -22.13 -18.88
N THR A 611 0.27 -22.12 -17.55
CA THR A 611 1.44 -21.79 -16.72
C THR A 611 2.52 -22.86 -16.86
N GLY A 612 2.15 -24.14 -16.81
CA GLY A 612 3.05 -25.28 -16.98
C GLY A 612 3.73 -25.37 -18.36
N ILE A 613 3.06 -24.90 -19.42
CA ILE A 613 3.69 -24.69 -20.74
C ILE A 613 4.84 -23.69 -20.62
N VAL A 614 4.58 -22.50 -20.08
CA VAL A 614 5.59 -21.44 -19.95
C VAL A 614 6.74 -21.86 -19.05
N GLU A 615 6.47 -22.53 -17.92
CA GLU A 615 7.51 -23.10 -17.04
C GLU A 615 8.38 -24.12 -17.77
N THR A 616 7.78 -24.99 -18.61
CA THR A 616 8.50 -25.98 -19.41
C THR A 616 9.42 -25.33 -20.45
N GLU A 617 8.91 -24.35 -21.20
CA GLU A 617 9.63 -23.76 -22.32
C GLU A 617 10.69 -22.75 -21.88
N LEU A 618 10.47 -22.04 -20.76
CA LEU A 618 11.39 -21.02 -20.25
C LEU A 618 12.36 -21.49 -19.16
N ALA A 619 12.24 -22.72 -18.65
CA ALA A 619 13.19 -23.25 -17.71
C ALA A 619 14.63 -23.15 -18.28
N PRO A 620 15.59 -22.52 -17.56
CA PRO A 620 16.96 -22.46 -18.02
C PRO A 620 17.48 -23.88 -18.26
N ARG A 621 17.74 -24.23 -19.53
CA ARG A 621 18.30 -25.54 -19.86
C ARG A 621 19.64 -25.66 -19.15
N GLY A 622 19.71 -26.60 -18.19
CA GLY A 622 20.90 -26.87 -17.38
C GLY A 622 22.06 -27.39 -18.21
N GLY A 623 22.70 -26.49 -18.95
CA GLY A 623 23.84 -26.72 -19.81
C GLY A 623 24.76 -25.50 -19.72
N ARG A 624 26.06 -25.75 -19.55
CA ARG A 624 27.09 -24.72 -19.34
C ARG A 624 26.91 -23.55 -20.31
N ILE A 625 26.83 -22.34 -19.76
CA ILE A 625 27.12 -21.11 -20.51
C ILE A 625 28.60 -21.17 -20.89
N LEU A 626 28.90 -21.62 -22.11
CA LEU A 626 30.16 -21.29 -22.75
C LEU A 626 30.05 -19.83 -23.17
N ALA A 627 30.80 -18.96 -22.49
CA ALA A 627 30.94 -17.56 -22.89
C ALA A 627 31.62 -17.51 -24.27
N GLY A 628 30.81 -17.34 -25.32
CA GLY A 628 31.24 -17.43 -26.71
C GLY A 628 30.92 -16.15 -27.49
N GLY A 629 31.82 -15.17 -27.42
CA GLY A 629 32.05 -14.11 -28.39
C GLY A 629 30.84 -13.38 -29.02
N PHE A 630 30.64 -12.12 -28.64
CA PHE A 630 30.04 -11.14 -29.56
C PHE A 630 30.90 -11.02 -30.83
N SER A 631 30.47 -11.64 -31.92
CA SER A 631 31.02 -11.37 -33.26
C SER A 631 30.29 -10.17 -33.85
N LYS A 632 31.03 -9.09 -34.12
CA LYS A 632 30.52 -7.96 -34.91
C LYS A 632 30.29 -8.42 -36.36
N ARG A 633 29.08 -8.21 -36.88
CA ARG A 633 28.84 -7.73 -38.26
C ARG A 633 27.67 -6.76 -38.22
#